data_AF-A0A4Q2XAG8-F1
#
_entry.id   AF-A0A4Q2XAG8-F1
#
_cell.length_a   1.000
_cell.length_b   1.000
_cell.length_c   1.000
_cell.angle_alpha   90.00
_cell.angle_beta   90.00
_cell.angle_gamma   90.00
#
_symmetry.space_group_name_H-M   'P 1'
#
loop_
_entity.id
_entity.type
_entity.pdbx_description
1 polymer ?
#
loop_
_entity_poly.entity_id
_entity_poly.type
_entity_poly.pdbx_seq_one_letter_code
_entity_poly.pdbx_strand_id
1 'polypeptide(L)'
;MPDFSIPRTFRPAFAVILAVVLGAVAHAQTLNIANDVQTSATLTNTTVTMTGRSELHITGTGDPLPGCVVHLNSQDAWLFIRNIRPSAVNSTLLSRVRVNGATAVLNTNVRVVQYDQGTVVIPHGPAFTPLQVFDGTHFSGPSKSLGLYTYYNEANLGILSAATSSFKLKRGYMATVAQQNTGMGSSKVYIAQDADLEISVLPAALNNNIRYVRVFPWRWVCKKGWGGGDGHNINKHWHYGWDAGGTSTLDSEYIPMR
;
A
#
# COMPACT_ATOMS: atom_id res chain seq x y z
N MET A 1 -51.26 83.56 -36.16
CA MET A 1 -50.82 82.26 -36.73
C MET A 1 -49.57 81.83 -35.98
N PRO A 2 -49.48 80.56 -35.58
CA PRO A 2 -48.61 80.10 -34.51
C PRO A 2 -47.23 79.68 -35.03
N ASP A 3 -46.21 79.71 -34.17
CA ASP A 3 -45.36 78.52 -34.05
C ASP A 3 -44.81 78.40 -32.62
N PHE A 4 -45.06 77.24 -32.03
CA PHE A 4 -44.84 76.89 -30.63
C PHE A 4 -43.60 75.99 -30.61
N SER A 5 -42.45 76.51 -30.18
CA SER A 5 -41.22 75.72 -30.07
C SER A 5 -41.15 75.06 -28.70
N ILE A 6 -41.28 73.72 -28.69
CA ILE A 6 -41.16 72.84 -27.53
C ILE A 6 -39.68 72.61 -27.18
N PRO A 7 -39.24 72.71 -25.91
CA PRO A 7 -37.91 72.26 -25.52
C PRO A 7 -37.91 70.73 -25.26
N ARG A 8 -37.00 70.02 -25.93
CA ARG A 8 -36.75 68.58 -25.71
C ARG A 8 -36.00 68.39 -24.39
N THR A 9 -36.64 67.72 -23.44
CA THR A 9 -36.03 67.25 -22.19
C THR A 9 -35.16 66.02 -22.45
N PHE A 10 -33.85 66.15 -22.18
CA PHE A 10 -32.91 65.02 -22.16
C PHE A 10 -33.04 64.30 -20.82
N ARG A 11 -33.44 63.02 -20.83
CA ARG A 11 -33.39 62.13 -19.66
C ARG A 11 -32.20 61.18 -19.79
N PRO A 12 -31.25 61.13 -18.85
CA PRO A 12 -30.25 60.08 -18.85
C PRO A 12 -30.88 58.78 -18.33
N ALA A 13 -30.86 57.72 -19.14
CA ALA A 13 -31.22 56.39 -18.71
C ALA A 13 -30.07 55.81 -17.85
N PHE A 14 -30.31 55.64 -16.55
CA PHE A 14 -29.42 54.87 -15.67
C PHE A 14 -29.54 53.38 -16.03
N ALA A 15 -28.53 52.84 -16.70
CA ALA A 15 -28.39 51.40 -16.88
C ALA A 15 -27.85 50.77 -15.59
N VAL A 16 -28.69 50.05 -14.86
CA VAL A 16 -28.28 49.20 -13.74
C VAL A 16 -27.66 47.94 -14.31
N ILE A 17 -26.35 47.79 -14.18
CA ILE A 17 -25.64 46.54 -14.50
C ILE A 17 -25.81 45.59 -13.31
N LEU A 18 -26.70 44.61 -13.44
CA LEU A 18 -26.83 43.50 -12.50
C LEU A 18 -25.68 42.52 -12.76
N ALA A 19 -24.63 42.58 -11.93
CA ALA A 19 -23.55 41.61 -11.95
C ALA A 19 -24.06 40.27 -11.37
N VAL A 20 -24.40 39.32 -12.25
CA VAL A 20 -24.67 37.94 -11.85
C VAL A 20 -23.33 37.29 -11.49
N VAL A 21 -23.07 37.13 -10.19
CA VAL A 21 -21.96 36.30 -9.70
C VAL A 21 -22.36 34.83 -9.89
N LEU A 22 -22.03 34.27 -11.05
CA LEU A 22 -22.04 32.83 -11.26
C LEU A 22 -20.94 32.21 -10.40
N GLY A 23 -21.30 31.70 -9.22
CA GLY A 23 -20.41 30.85 -8.44
C GLY A 23 -20.06 29.61 -9.27
N ALA A 24 -18.79 29.45 -9.62
CA ALA A 24 -18.30 28.25 -10.29
C ALA A 24 -18.49 27.05 -9.34
N VAL A 25 -19.46 26.19 -9.65
CA VAL A 25 -19.60 24.90 -8.98
C VAL A 25 -18.45 24.03 -9.45
N ALA A 26 -17.40 23.91 -8.63
CA ALA A 26 -16.30 22.99 -8.89
C ALA A 26 -16.89 21.56 -8.94
N HIS A 27 -16.91 20.97 -10.14
CA HIS A 27 -17.29 19.58 -10.29
C HIS A 27 -16.19 18.73 -9.66
N ALA A 28 -16.55 17.87 -8.71
CA ALA A 28 -15.62 16.87 -8.18
C ALA A 28 -15.13 16.00 -9.34
N GLN A 29 -13.82 16.00 -9.58
CA GLN A 29 -13.23 15.19 -10.63
C GLN A 29 -13.24 13.73 -10.19
N THR A 30 -13.47 12.81 -11.11
CA THR A 30 -13.40 11.37 -10.85
C THR A 30 -12.27 10.74 -11.65
N LEU A 31 -11.53 9.83 -11.02
CA LEU A 31 -10.49 9.02 -11.66
C LEU A 31 -10.74 7.56 -11.30
N ASN A 32 -11.01 6.73 -12.31
CA ASN A 32 -11.23 5.29 -12.12
C ASN A 32 -10.01 4.52 -12.63
N ILE A 33 -9.42 3.68 -11.79
CA ILE A 33 -8.24 2.87 -12.10
C ILE A 33 -8.59 1.40 -11.88
N ALA A 34 -8.83 0.67 -12.98
CA ALA A 34 -9.24 -0.73 -12.95
C ALA A 34 -8.20 -1.60 -13.65
N ASN A 35 -7.48 -2.43 -12.89
CA ASN A 35 -6.40 -3.28 -13.40
C ASN A 35 -5.31 -2.50 -14.16
N ASP A 36 -4.97 -1.31 -13.67
CA ASP A 36 -4.10 -0.37 -14.38
C ASP A 36 -3.16 0.40 -13.43
N VAL A 37 -2.10 0.97 -13.98
CA VAL A 37 -1.10 1.75 -13.26
C VAL A 37 -1.16 3.20 -13.73
N GLN A 38 -1.45 4.12 -12.82
CA GLN A 38 -1.50 5.56 -13.09
C GLN A 38 -0.44 6.29 -12.29
N THR A 39 0.21 7.28 -12.91
CA THR A 39 1.20 8.14 -12.26
C THR A 39 0.80 9.60 -12.39
N SER A 40 0.91 10.36 -11.32
CA SER A 40 0.62 11.79 -11.29
C SER A 40 1.50 12.50 -10.27
N ALA A 41 1.88 13.75 -10.52
CA ALA A 41 2.60 14.54 -9.52
C ALA A 41 1.66 14.93 -8.37
N THR A 42 0.52 15.53 -8.72
CA THR A 42 -0.50 16.00 -7.78
C THR A 42 -1.86 15.74 -8.38
N LEU A 43 -2.83 15.40 -7.55
CA LEU A 43 -4.26 15.40 -7.89
C LEU A 43 -4.97 16.41 -6.99
N THR A 44 -5.97 17.12 -7.51
CA THR A 44 -6.69 18.15 -6.75
C THR A 44 -8.19 17.95 -6.89
N ASN A 45 -8.93 17.94 -5.77
CA ASN A 45 -10.39 17.79 -5.77
C ASN A 45 -10.89 16.56 -6.56
N THR A 46 -10.13 15.47 -6.49
CA THR A 46 -10.39 14.23 -7.24
C THR A 46 -10.80 13.09 -6.32
N THR A 47 -11.91 12.44 -6.64
CA THR A 47 -12.28 11.13 -6.08
C THR A 47 -11.68 10.04 -6.95
N VAL A 48 -10.66 9.33 -6.43
CA VAL A 48 -10.01 8.22 -7.12
C VAL A 48 -10.65 6.91 -6.67
N THR A 49 -11.08 6.07 -7.59
CA THR A 49 -11.60 4.73 -7.32
C THR A 49 -10.72 3.67 -7.96
N MET A 50 -10.14 2.79 -7.14
CA MET A 50 -9.19 1.77 -7.59
C MET A 50 -9.75 0.36 -7.36
N THR A 51 -9.81 -0.47 -8.41
CA THR A 51 -10.33 -1.84 -8.38
C THR A 51 -9.43 -2.83 -9.12
N GLY A 52 -9.47 -4.10 -8.74
CA GLY A 52 -8.60 -5.12 -9.31
C GLY A 52 -7.13 -4.91 -8.90
N ARG A 53 -6.21 -5.27 -9.79
CA ARG A 53 -4.76 -5.05 -9.60
C ARG A 53 -4.38 -3.68 -10.13
N SER A 54 -4.50 -2.67 -9.26
CA SER A 54 -4.30 -1.27 -9.65
C SER A 54 -3.23 -0.59 -8.82
N GLU A 55 -2.55 0.38 -9.43
CA GLU A 55 -1.56 1.21 -8.74
C GLU A 55 -1.77 2.68 -9.05
N LEU A 56 -1.67 3.51 -8.02
CA LEU A 56 -1.60 4.96 -8.17
C LEU A 56 -0.27 5.44 -7.60
N HIS A 57 0.55 6.07 -8.43
CA HIS A 57 1.85 6.62 -8.05
C HIS A 57 1.76 8.14 -8.00
N ILE A 58 1.87 8.69 -6.80
CA ILE A 58 1.92 10.12 -6.54
C ILE A 58 3.37 10.53 -6.32
N THR A 59 3.88 11.40 -7.20
CA THR A 59 5.29 11.83 -7.20
C THR A 59 5.53 13.21 -6.59
N GLY A 60 4.47 13.97 -6.28
CA GLY A 60 4.58 15.27 -5.64
C GLY A 60 5.10 15.21 -4.20
N THR A 61 5.47 16.38 -3.68
CA THR A 61 5.90 16.59 -2.29
C THR A 61 4.94 17.55 -1.59
N GLY A 62 5.09 17.74 -0.27
CA GLY A 62 4.18 18.58 0.50
C GLY A 62 2.78 17.95 0.61
N ASP A 63 1.77 18.62 0.07
CA ASP A 63 0.42 18.08 -0.08
C ASP A 63 0.09 17.80 -1.55
N PRO A 64 0.28 16.57 -2.04
CA PRO A 64 0.02 16.22 -3.44
C PRO A 64 -1.40 15.70 -3.70
N LEU A 65 -2.29 15.70 -2.70
CA LEU A 65 -3.67 15.19 -2.83
C LEU A 65 -4.72 16.17 -2.27
N PRO A 66 -4.60 17.51 -2.42
CA PRO A 66 -5.51 18.46 -1.78
C PRO A 66 -6.95 18.26 -2.24
N GLY A 67 -7.87 18.10 -1.29
CA GLY A 67 -9.28 17.85 -1.57
C GLY A 67 -9.59 16.49 -2.21
N CYS A 68 -8.62 15.57 -2.30
CA CYS A 68 -8.84 14.24 -2.86
C CYS A 68 -9.38 13.24 -1.83
N VAL A 69 -10.02 12.20 -2.35
CA VAL A 69 -10.33 10.96 -1.63
C VAL A 69 -9.89 9.79 -2.50
N VAL A 70 -9.12 8.85 -1.95
CA VAL A 70 -8.63 7.67 -2.68
C VAL A 70 -9.28 6.41 -2.12
N HIS A 71 -10.07 5.71 -2.93
CA HIS A 71 -10.75 4.48 -2.59
C HIS A 71 -9.98 3.26 -3.10
N LEU A 72 -9.39 2.50 -2.16
CA LEU A 72 -8.77 1.20 -2.39
C LEU A 72 -9.85 0.12 -2.24
N ASN A 73 -10.51 -0.24 -3.36
CA ASN A 73 -11.65 -1.16 -3.37
C ASN A 73 -11.26 -2.59 -3.77
N SER A 74 -10.00 -2.96 -3.64
CA SER A 74 -9.47 -4.31 -3.91
C SER A 74 -8.20 -4.54 -3.11
N GLN A 75 -7.91 -5.79 -2.75
CA GLN A 75 -6.70 -6.15 -1.99
C GLN A 75 -5.40 -5.87 -2.78
N ASP A 76 -5.48 -5.83 -4.12
CA ASP A 76 -4.37 -5.55 -5.01
C ASP A 76 -4.37 -4.08 -5.52
N ALA A 77 -5.16 -3.19 -4.91
CA ALA A 77 -5.17 -1.75 -5.23
C ALA A 77 -4.22 -0.98 -4.30
N TRP A 78 -3.03 -0.62 -4.79
CA TRP A 78 -1.95 -0.05 -3.96
C TRP A 78 -1.69 1.42 -4.28
N LEU A 79 -1.54 2.25 -3.25
CA LEU A 79 -1.22 3.67 -3.38
C LEU A 79 0.24 3.90 -3.02
N PHE A 80 1.02 4.44 -3.97
CA PHE A 80 2.42 4.80 -3.78
C PHE A 80 2.55 6.32 -3.68
N ILE A 81 3.14 6.80 -2.58
CA ILE A 81 3.51 8.21 -2.39
C ILE A 81 5.04 8.28 -2.40
N ARG A 82 5.62 8.60 -3.55
CA ARG A 82 7.05 8.34 -3.86
C ARG A 82 8.03 9.16 -3.04
N ASN A 83 7.64 10.36 -2.63
CA ASN A 83 8.55 11.37 -2.07
C ASN A 83 8.12 11.90 -0.69
N ILE A 84 7.27 11.16 0.03
CA ILE A 84 6.80 11.51 1.37
C ILE A 84 6.97 10.29 2.28
N ARG A 85 7.57 10.50 3.46
CA ARG A 85 7.85 9.43 4.42
C ARG A 85 6.59 8.79 5.01
N PRO A 86 6.64 7.51 5.42
CA PRO A 86 5.48 6.81 5.97
C PRO A 86 4.85 7.50 7.19
N SER A 87 5.66 8.05 8.11
CA SER A 87 5.16 8.81 9.25
C SER A 87 4.35 10.04 8.84
N ALA A 88 4.86 10.81 7.87
CA ALA A 88 4.19 11.98 7.32
C ALA A 88 2.89 11.59 6.60
N VAL A 89 2.93 10.59 5.70
CA VAL A 89 1.72 10.06 5.03
C VAL A 89 0.67 9.63 6.04
N ASN A 90 1.06 8.89 7.09
CA ASN A 90 0.16 8.46 8.15
C ASN A 90 -0.51 9.65 8.87
N SER A 91 0.25 10.70 9.15
CA SER A 91 -0.25 11.86 9.91
C SER A 91 -1.07 12.88 9.10
N THR A 92 -0.79 13.05 7.79
CA THR A 92 -1.37 14.15 7.00
C THR A 92 -2.23 13.71 5.82
N LEU A 93 -1.97 12.52 5.25
CA LEU A 93 -2.62 12.09 4.01
C LEU A 93 -3.53 10.87 4.20
N LEU A 94 -3.29 10.03 5.22
CA LEU A 94 -4.01 8.77 5.38
C LEU A 94 -5.52 8.94 5.62
N SER A 95 -5.94 10.05 6.23
CA SER A 95 -7.35 10.39 6.44
C SER A 95 -8.14 10.55 5.13
N ARG A 96 -7.45 10.71 4.00
CA ARG A 96 -8.02 10.84 2.65
C ARG A 96 -8.17 9.49 1.94
N VAL A 97 -7.69 8.40 2.55
CA VAL A 97 -7.74 7.06 1.97
C VAL A 97 -8.91 6.28 2.58
N ARG A 98 -9.61 5.53 1.73
CA ARG A 98 -10.69 4.61 2.10
C ARG A 98 -10.34 3.19 1.66
N VAL A 99 -10.59 2.20 2.50
CA VAL A 99 -10.48 0.78 2.16
C VAL A 99 -11.87 0.19 2.14
N ASN A 100 -12.36 -0.19 0.95
CA ASN A 100 -13.74 -0.66 0.74
C ASN A 100 -14.78 0.24 1.43
N GLY A 101 -14.60 1.56 1.32
CA GLY A 101 -15.48 2.58 1.93
C GLY A 101 -15.15 2.97 3.38
N ALA A 102 -14.47 2.13 4.16
CA ALA A 102 -14.05 2.46 5.53
C ALA A 102 -12.84 3.41 5.54
N THR A 103 -12.71 4.28 6.55
CA THR A 103 -11.49 5.10 6.76
C THR A 103 -10.25 4.20 6.84
N ALA A 104 -9.18 4.56 6.15
CA ALA A 104 -7.90 3.87 6.31
C ALA A 104 -7.30 4.16 7.70
N VAL A 105 -6.91 3.11 8.40
CA VAL A 105 -6.30 3.15 9.73
C VAL A 105 -5.10 2.21 9.75
N LEU A 106 -3.93 2.78 10.03
CA LEU A 106 -2.67 2.06 10.13
C LEU A 106 -2.79 0.83 11.04
N ASN A 107 -2.24 -0.30 10.60
CA ASN A 107 -2.21 -1.58 11.31
C ASN A 107 -3.60 -2.18 11.60
N THR A 108 -4.66 -1.62 11.00
CA THR A 108 -6.04 -2.13 11.12
C THR A 108 -6.53 -2.68 9.78
N ASN A 109 -6.70 -1.80 8.79
CA ASN A 109 -7.15 -2.17 7.44
C ASN A 109 -6.15 -1.78 6.36
N VAL A 110 -5.07 -1.10 6.73
CA VAL A 110 -3.94 -0.80 5.84
C VAL A 110 -2.61 -1.08 6.52
N ARG A 111 -1.62 -1.38 5.67
CA ARG A 111 -0.20 -1.23 5.96
C ARG A 111 0.27 0.08 5.33
N VAL A 112 0.98 0.90 6.11
CA VAL A 112 1.73 2.06 5.60
C VAL A 112 3.19 1.75 5.83
N VAL A 113 3.95 1.50 4.75
CA VAL A 113 5.33 1.03 4.84
C VAL A 113 6.23 1.80 3.89
N GLN A 114 7.53 1.78 4.18
CA GLN A 114 8.54 2.39 3.32
C GLN A 114 8.49 1.76 1.92
N TYR A 115 8.57 2.62 0.91
CA TYR A 115 8.85 2.24 -0.46
C TYR A 115 9.91 3.17 -1.02
N ASP A 116 11.15 2.67 -1.10
CA ASP A 116 12.32 3.48 -1.36
C ASP A 116 12.41 4.67 -0.39
N GLN A 117 12.41 5.89 -0.91
CA GLN A 117 12.43 7.13 -0.14
C GLN A 117 11.04 7.59 0.32
N GLY A 118 9.99 6.96 -0.20
CA GLY A 118 8.60 7.30 0.07
C GLY A 118 7.84 6.21 0.81
N THR A 119 6.57 6.08 0.45
CA THR A 119 5.58 5.27 1.15
C THR A 119 4.76 4.46 0.16
N VAL A 120 4.38 3.25 0.56
CA VAL A 120 3.26 2.53 -0.05
C VAL A 120 2.19 2.27 0.99
N VAL A 121 0.94 2.50 0.61
CA VAL A 121 -0.27 2.19 1.38
C VAL A 121 -0.93 0.98 0.73
N ILE A 122 -1.02 -0.11 1.49
CA ILE A 122 -1.50 -1.41 1.03
C ILE A 122 -2.76 -1.76 1.82
N PRO A 123 -3.90 -2.09 1.19
CA PRO A 123 -5.19 -2.34 1.87
C PRO A 123 -5.27 -3.75 2.49
N HIS A 124 -4.23 -4.13 3.24
CA HIS A 124 -4.17 -5.39 3.99
C HIS A 124 -4.15 -5.11 5.49
N GLY A 125 -5.05 -5.75 6.22
CA GLY A 125 -5.05 -5.77 7.68
C GLY A 125 -4.14 -6.84 8.28
N PRO A 126 -3.99 -6.89 9.61
CA PRO A 126 -3.08 -7.84 10.29
C PRO A 126 -3.54 -9.30 10.17
N ALA A 127 -4.83 -9.54 9.92
CA ALA A 127 -5.40 -10.88 9.71
C ALA A 127 -5.25 -11.39 8.26
N PHE A 128 -4.59 -10.64 7.37
CA PHE A 128 -4.39 -11.07 5.99
C PHE A 128 -3.55 -12.35 5.92
N THR A 129 -3.96 -13.30 5.08
CA THR A 129 -3.29 -14.60 4.89
C THR A 129 -2.64 -14.67 3.51
N PRO A 130 -1.41 -14.13 3.35
CA PRO A 130 -0.81 -13.91 2.03
C PRO A 130 -0.24 -15.17 1.37
N LEU A 131 -0.13 -16.29 2.10
CA LEU A 131 0.47 -17.52 1.58
C LEU A 131 -0.58 -18.63 1.55
N GLN A 132 -0.80 -19.25 0.40
CA GLN A 132 -1.63 -20.44 0.28
C GLN A 132 -0.76 -21.61 -0.17
N VAL A 133 -0.74 -22.69 0.63
CA VAL A 133 0.02 -23.92 0.33
C VAL A 133 -0.93 -25.04 -0.11
N PHE A 134 -0.44 -25.95 -0.94
CA PHE A 134 -1.19 -27.05 -1.56
C PHE A 134 -0.40 -28.35 -1.45
N ASP A 135 -1.09 -29.48 -1.24
CA ASP A 135 -0.44 -30.81 -1.22
C ASP A 135 -0.09 -31.35 -2.60
N GLY A 136 -0.78 -30.87 -3.65
CA GLY A 136 -0.47 -31.20 -5.04
C GLY A 136 0.46 -30.19 -5.69
N THR A 137 1.16 -30.64 -6.73
CA THR A 137 1.81 -29.72 -7.68
C THR A 137 0.75 -28.92 -8.44
N HIS A 138 1.15 -27.79 -9.04
CA HIS A 138 0.27 -26.93 -9.83
C HIS A 138 -1.00 -26.47 -9.08
N PHE A 139 -0.86 -26.20 -7.78
CA PHE A 139 -1.93 -25.63 -6.94
C PHE A 139 -3.18 -26.51 -6.85
N SER A 140 -2.98 -27.81 -6.81
CA SER A 140 -4.05 -28.81 -6.75
C SER A 140 -4.15 -29.46 -5.37
N GLY A 141 -5.28 -30.13 -5.11
CA GLY A 141 -5.53 -30.86 -3.87
C GLY A 141 -5.83 -29.98 -2.66
N PRO A 142 -5.94 -30.58 -1.46
CA PRO A 142 -6.05 -29.88 -0.19
C PRO A 142 -5.12 -28.67 -0.07
N SER A 143 -5.67 -27.56 0.44
CA SER A 143 -4.92 -26.31 0.59
C SER A 143 -5.20 -25.62 1.92
N LYS A 144 -4.30 -24.72 2.31
CA LYS A 144 -4.45 -23.89 3.51
C LYS A 144 -3.81 -22.53 3.32
N SER A 145 -4.53 -21.48 3.72
CA SER A 145 -4.00 -20.13 3.80
C SER A 145 -3.33 -19.88 5.15
N LEU A 146 -2.13 -19.31 5.11
CA LEU A 146 -1.23 -19.09 6.24
C LEU A 146 -1.11 -17.58 6.48
N GLY A 147 -1.22 -17.19 7.75
CA GLY A 147 -1.16 -15.81 8.23
C GLY A 147 0.24 -15.36 8.60
N LEU A 148 0.32 -14.12 9.07
CA LEU A 148 1.58 -13.46 9.43
C LEU A 148 2.06 -13.90 10.81
N TYR A 149 3.38 -13.80 11.03
CA TYR A 149 4.05 -13.93 12.33
C TYR A 149 3.81 -15.24 13.10
N THR A 150 3.17 -16.23 12.48
CA THR A 150 2.86 -17.51 13.08
C THR A 150 3.94 -18.52 12.71
N TYR A 151 4.34 -19.32 13.69
CA TYR A 151 5.18 -20.49 13.47
C TYR A 151 4.28 -21.64 12.99
N TYR A 152 4.20 -21.85 11.68
CA TYR A 152 3.48 -22.98 11.11
C TYR A 152 4.41 -24.19 11.10
N ASN A 153 4.26 -25.01 12.13
CA ASN A 153 5.01 -26.24 12.35
C ASN A 153 4.08 -27.44 12.04
N GLU A 154 4.50 -28.68 12.27
CA GLU A 154 3.69 -29.87 11.93
C GLU A 154 2.28 -29.83 12.54
N ALA A 155 2.16 -29.40 13.80
CA ALA A 155 0.87 -29.31 14.49
C ALA A 155 -0.08 -28.30 13.81
N ASN A 156 0.46 -27.18 13.34
CA ASN A 156 -0.33 -26.10 12.77
C ASN A 156 -0.51 -26.24 11.25
N LEU A 157 0.35 -26.97 10.57
CA LEU A 157 0.20 -27.34 9.15
C LEU A 157 -0.79 -28.50 8.98
N GLY A 158 -0.85 -29.42 9.95
CA GLY A 158 -1.72 -30.58 9.92
C GLY A 158 -1.39 -31.48 8.73
N ILE A 159 -2.41 -31.87 7.95
CA ILE A 159 -2.26 -32.75 6.79
C ILE A 159 -1.30 -32.22 5.71
N LEU A 160 -1.00 -30.92 5.71
CA LEU A 160 -0.10 -30.29 4.74
C LEU A 160 1.38 -30.39 5.14
N SER A 161 1.66 -30.81 6.38
CA SER A 161 3.01 -31.11 6.84
C SER A 161 3.58 -32.30 6.07
N ALA A 162 4.76 -32.16 5.49
CA ALA A 162 5.40 -33.14 4.62
C ALA A 162 4.52 -33.62 3.44
N ALA A 163 3.51 -32.84 3.06
CA ALA A 163 2.69 -33.08 1.88
C ALA A 163 2.70 -31.89 0.93
N THR A 164 3.08 -30.69 1.40
CA THR A 164 3.09 -29.48 0.56
C THR A 164 4.01 -29.66 -0.66
N SER A 165 3.44 -29.42 -1.86
CA SER A 165 4.12 -29.55 -3.16
C SER A 165 4.08 -28.28 -4.02
N SER A 166 3.19 -27.33 -3.73
CA SER A 166 3.14 -26.04 -4.40
C SER A 166 2.56 -24.94 -3.50
N PHE A 167 2.80 -23.67 -3.83
CA PHE A 167 2.22 -22.54 -3.09
C PHE A 167 2.09 -21.26 -3.91
N LYS A 168 1.17 -20.39 -3.48
CA LYS A 168 1.02 -19.01 -3.96
C LYS A 168 1.33 -18.03 -2.84
N LEU A 169 2.20 -17.06 -3.07
CA LEU A 169 2.56 -16.01 -2.13
C LEU A 169 2.20 -14.64 -2.71
N LYS A 170 1.35 -13.90 -2.00
CA LYS A 170 0.93 -12.56 -2.41
C LYS A 170 2.08 -11.55 -2.39
N ARG A 171 2.06 -10.59 -3.31
CA ARG A 171 2.97 -9.46 -3.40
C ARG A 171 3.01 -8.69 -2.07
N GLY A 172 4.21 -8.26 -1.69
CA GLY A 172 4.45 -7.51 -0.46
C GLY A 172 4.64 -8.37 0.78
N TYR A 173 4.96 -9.65 0.58
CA TYR A 173 5.23 -10.62 1.63
C TYR A 173 6.43 -11.49 1.27
N MET A 174 7.03 -12.09 2.30
CA MET A 174 8.06 -13.09 2.19
C MET A 174 7.70 -14.33 3.02
N ALA A 175 8.11 -15.49 2.55
CA ALA A 175 7.89 -16.76 3.23
C ALA A 175 9.20 -17.54 3.36
N THR A 176 9.48 -18.01 4.56
CA THR A 176 10.53 -19.00 4.81
C THR A 176 9.87 -20.37 4.92
N VAL A 177 10.37 -21.34 4.17
CA VAL A 177 9.96 -22.75 4.27
C VAL A 177 11.17 -23.61 4.61
N ALA A 178 10.98 -24.66 5.42
CA ALA A 178 12.05 -25.56 5.80
C ALA A 178 11.59 -27.01 5.99
N GLN A 179 12.55 -27.92 5.84
CA GLN A 179 12.33 -29.36 5.96
C GLN A 179 12.07 -29.83 7.38
N GLN A 180 12.63 -29.20 8.40
CA GLN A 180 12.47 -29.64 9.79
C GLN A 180 11.46 -28.77 10.51
N ASN A 181 10.74 -29.38 11.46
CA ASN A 181 9.72 -28.73 12.30
C ASN A 181 10.23 -27.50 13.08
N THR A 182 11.55 -27.43 13.31
CA THR A 182 12.27 -26.36 14.00
C THR A 182 12.66 -25.18 13.10
N GLY A 183 12.40 -25.28 11.78
CA GLY A 183 12.89 -24.31 10.79
C GLY A 183 14.30 -24.61 10.25
N MET A 184 14.88 -25.76 10.60
CA MET A 184 16.21 -26.20 10.15
C MET A 184 16.15 -27.13 8.93
N GLY A 185 17.33 -27.58 8.45
CA GLY A 185 17.47 -28.46 7.28
C GLY A 185 17.47 -27.68 5.97
N SER A 186 17.15 -28.36 4.86
CA SER A 186 16.97 -27.64 3.58
C SER A 186 15.86 -26.61 3.75
N SER A 187 16.17 -25.36 3.45
CA SER A 187 15.28 -24.23 3.64
C SER A 187 15.41 -23.24 2.49
N LYS A 188 14.38 -22.44 2.27
CA LYS A 188 14.43 -21.36 1.30
C LYS A 188 13.53 -20.21 1.74
N VAL A 189 14.02 -18.99 1.50
CA VAL A 189 13.25 -17.77 1.63
C VAL A 189 12.77 -17.34 0.24
N TYR A 190 11.47 -17.08 0.12
CA TYR A 190 10.82 -16.55 -1.07
C TYR A 190 10.32 -15.14 -0.78
N ILE A 191 10.57 -14.21 -1.69
CA ILE A 191 10.21 -12.80 -1.52
C ILE A 191 9.37 -12.37 -2.71
N ALA A 192 8.07 -12.12 -2.47
CA ALA A 192 7.13 -11.64 -3.48
C ALA A 192 7.21 -10.11 -3.56
N GLN A 193 8.34 -9.58 -4.02
CA GLN A 193 8.60 -8.14 -4.02
C GLN A 193 7.74 -7.41 -5.07
N ASP A 194 7.83 -7.84 -6.33
CA ASP A 194 7.30 -7.08 -7.46
C ASP A 194 5.95 -7.64 -7.96
N ALA A 195 5.71 -8.94 -7.74
CA ALA A 195 4.50 -9.64 -8.11
C ALA A 195 4.18 -10.76 -7.11
N ASP A 196 2.96 -11.30 -7.20
CA ASP A 196 2.64 -12.57 -6.55
C ASP A 196 3.58 -13.66 -7.07
N LEU A 197 4.06 -14.53 -6.20
CA LEU A 197 4.83 -15.71 -6.58
C LEU A 197 3.93 -16.93 -6.66
N GLU A 198 4.03 -17.65 -7.76
CA GLU A 198 3.35 -18.92 -7.99
C GLU A 198 4.40 -20.02 -8.13
N ILE A 199 4.68 -20.73 -7.05
CA ILE A 199 5.63 -21.85 -7.05
C ILE A 199 4.85 -23.13 -7.31
N SER A 200 4.69 -23.46 -8.59
CA SER A 200 3.88 -24.60 -9.06
C SER A 200 4.53 -25.96 -8.77
N VAL A 201 5.85 -26.02 -8.65
CA VAL A 201 6.61 -27.22 -8.28
C VAL A 201 7.73 -26.82 -7.32
N LEU A 202 7.80 -27.48 -6.18
CA LEU A 202 8.88 -27.26 -5.22
C LEU A 202 10.17 -27.98 -5.65
N PRO A 203 11.35 -27.44 -5.28
CA PRO A 203 12.62 -28.15 -5.42
C PRO A 203 12.55 -29.51 -4.71
N ALA A 204 13.27 -30.51 -5.22
CA ALA A 204 13.21 -31.89 -4.70
C ALA A 204 13.42 -31.99 -3.18
N ALA A 205 14.29 -31.15 -2.60
CA ALA A 205 14.50 -31.14 -1.16
C ALA A 205 13.26 -30.65 -0.37
N LEU A 206 12.41 -29.80 -0.93
CA LEU A 206 11.25 -29.23 -0.23
C LEU A 206 9.93 -29.87 -0.62
N ASN A 207 9.83 -30.46 -1.81
CA ASN A 207 8.61 -31.11 -2.30
C ASN A 207 8.21 -32.28 -1.39
N ASN A 208 6.97 -32.30 -0.91
CA ASN A 208 6.49 -33.29 0.08
C ASN A 208 7.36 -33.37 1.34
N ASN A 209 8.02 -32.25 1.71
CA ASN A 209 8.92 -32.26 2.85
C ASN A 209 8.94 -30.96 3.64
N ILE A 210 8.08 -29.98 3.32
CA ILE A 210 7.93 -28.77 4.14
C ILE A 210 7.25 -29.16 5.47
N ARG A 211 7.93 -28.86 6.58
CA ARG A 211 7.42 -29.06 7.96
C ARG A 211 7.39 -27.78 8.76
N TYR A 212 7.96 -26.71 8.21
CA TYR A 212 7.98 -25.40 8.84
C TYR A 212 7.74 -24.32 7.79
N VAL A 213 6.85 -23.38 8.12
CA VAL A 213 6.58 -22.18 7.33
C VAL A 213 6.50 -20.96 8.25
N ARG A 214 7.09 -19.85 7.83
CA ARG A 214 6.93 -18.55 8.48
C ARG A 214 6.78 -17.43 7.47
N VAL A 215 5.81 -16.56 7.70
CA VAL A 215 5.44 -15.50 6.76
C VAL A 215 5.55 -14.14 7.41
N PHE A 216 6.17 -13.20 6.70
CA PHE A 216 6.38 -11.83 7.12
C PHE A 216 5.97 -10.85 6.03
N PRO A 217 5.48 -9.65 6.39
CA PRO A 217 5.42 -8.53 5.46
C PRO A 217 6.80 -8.22 4.88
N TRP A 218 6.86 -7.97 3.57
CA TRP A 218 8.06 -7.41 2.93
C TRP A 218 8.12 -5.89 3.11
N ARG A 219 9.33 -5.34 3.29
CA ARG A 219 9.58 -3.90 3.37
C ARG A 219 10.56 -3.49 2.26
N TRP A 220 10.21 -2.49 1.47
CA TRP A 220 11.05 -1.95 0.39
C TRP A 220 11.96 -0.85 0.93
N VAL A 221 12.88 -1.24 1.80
CA VAL A 221 13.72 -0.28 2.52
C VAL A 221 14.81 0.28 1.62
N CYS A 222 15.01 1.59 1.72
CA CYS A 222 16.04 2.31 0.98
C CYS A 222 17.45 1.95 1.44
N LYS A 223 18.44 2.07 0.55
CA LYS A 223 19.85 1.68 0.82
C LYS A 223 20.48 2.40 2.02
N LYS A 224 20.04 3.62 2.34
CA LYS A 224 20.64 4.46 3.39
C LYS A 224 20.38 3.88 4.80
N GLY A 225 21.38 3.21 5.35
CA GLY A 225 21.34 2.61 6.68
C GLY A 225 22.28 3.24 7.69
N TRP A 226 22.22 2.73 8.92
CA TRP A 226 23.14 3.07 10.01
C TRP A 226 23.50 1.83 10.85
N GLY A 227 24.78 1.66 11.13
CA GLY A 227 25.25 0.68 12.11
C GLY A 227 25.74 1.39 13.36
N GLY A 228 25.28 0.99 14.54
CA GLY A 228 25.67 1.56 15.83
C GLY A 228 24.52 2.23 16.57
N GLY A 229 24.83 3.22 17.42
CA GLY A 229 23.85 3.93 18.27
C GLY A 229 22.75 4.70 17.52
N ASP A 230 22.08 5.65 18.15
CA ASP A 230 20.78 6.11 17.65
C ASP A 230 20.75 6.81 16.28
N GLY A 231 21.87 7.36 15.77
CA GLY A 231 21.99 7.80 14.37
C GLY A 231 20.88 8.74 13.86
N HIS A 232 20.27 9.54 14.73
CA HIS A 232 19.08 10.34 14.40
C HIS A 232 19.33 11.40 13.31
N ASN A 233 20.54 11.93 13.23
CA ASN A 233 20.85 13.09 12.37
C ASN A 233 21.04 12.74 10.90
N ILE A 234 21.04 11.46 10.54
CA ILE A 234 21.39 11.01 9.18
C ILE A 234 20.20 10.53 8.38
N ASN A 235 18.95 10.68 8.85
CA ASN A 235 17.77 10.38 8.03
C ASN A 235 17.82 8.94 7.45
N LYS A 236 18.10 7.96 8.33
CA LYS A 236 18.29 6.54 7.99
C LYS A 236 16.96 5.85 7.66
N HIS A 237 17.00 4.84 6.79
CA HIS A 237 15.85 4.01 6.39
C HIS A 237 15.89 2.62 7.01
N TRP A 238 17.06 2.16 7.44
CA TRP A 238 17.23 0.99 8.29
C TRP A 238 18.38 1.22 9.26
N HIS A 239 18.40 0.45 10.33
CA HIS A 239 19.51 0.45 11.28
C HIS A 239 19.62 -0.88 12.00
N TYR A 240 20.78 -1.13 12.58
CA TYR A 240 21.01 -2.24 13.50
C TYR A 240 21.86 -1.79 14.68
N GLY A 241 21.64 -2.43 15.83
CA GLY A 241 22.50 -2.38 16.99
C GLY A 241 23.32 -3.67 17.09
N TRP A 242 24.31 -3.69 17.99
CA TRP A 242 25.04 -4.91 18.35
C TRP A 242 24.21 -5.77 19.33
N ASP A 243 22.89 -5.84 19.11
CA ASP A 243 21.91 -6.44 20.00
C ASP A 243 20.59 -6.78 19.26
N ALA A 244 19.64 -7.34 19.99
CA ALA A 244 18.30 -7.70 19.50
C ALA A 244 17.16 -6.90 20.18
N GLY A 245 17.47 -5.81 20.88
CA GLY A 245 16.52 -5.02 21.68
C GLY A 245 15.88 -3.83 20.95
N GLY A 246 16.39 -3.44 19.79
CA GLY A 246 15.83 -2.33 19.01
C GLY A 246 14.45 -2.61 18.40
N THR A 247 13.80 -1.53 17.93
CA THR A 247 12.44 -1.58 17.35
C THR A 247 12.36 -0.82 16.04
N SER A 248 11.55 -1.32 15.11
CA SER A 248 11.26 -0.62 13.87
C SER A 248 10.29 0.53 14.11
N THR A 249 10.46 1.62 13.35
CA THR A 249 9.49 2.71 13.23
C THR A 249 8.82 2.65 11.86
N LEU A 250 7.91 3.60 11.58
CA LEU A 250 7.36 3.79 10.24
C LEU A 250 8.43 4.20 9.22
N ASP A 251 9.41 5.00 9.65
CA ASP A 251 10.41 5.59 8.74
C ASP A 251 11.73 4.82 8.70
N SER A 252 11.95 3.88 9.62
CA SER A 252 13.16 3.07 9.68
C SER A 252 12.90 1.65 10.17
N GLU A 253 13.43 0.66 9.45
CA GLU A 253 13.46 -0.74 9.90
C GLU A 253 14.65 -1.01 10.83
N TYR A 254 14.40 -1.72 11.94
CA TYR A 254 15.44 -2.25 12.81
C TYR A 254 15.78 -3.68 12.41
N ILE A 255 17.06 -3.95 12.15
CA ILE A 255 17.57 -5.28 11.84
C ILE A 255 18.29 -5.82 13.09
N PRO A 256 17.74 -6.83 13.77
CA PRO A 256 18.38 -7.40 14.96
C PRO A 256 19.64 -8.17 14.58
N MET A 257 20.69 -8.05 15.39
CA MET A 257 21.84 -8.94 15.36
C MET A 257 21.74 -9.91 16.52
N ARG A 258 21.83 -11.22 16.23
CA ARG A 258 21.71 -12.28 17.22
C ARG A 258 22.67 -13.42 16.92
#